data_AF-A0A376MLN6-F1
#
_entry.id   AF-A0A376MLN6-F1
#
_cell.length_a   1.000
_cell.length_b   1.000
_cell.length_c   1.000
_cell.angle_alpha   90.00
_cell.angle_beta   90.00
_cell.angle_gamma   90.00
#
_symmetry.space_group_name_H-M   'P 1'
#
loop_
_entity.id
_entity.type
_entity.pdbx_description
1 polymer ?
#
loop_
_entity_poly.entity_id
_entity_poly.type
_entity_poly.pdbx_seq_one_letter_code
_entity_poly.pdbx_strand_id
1 'polypeptide(L)'
;MENFKHLPEPFRIRVIEPVKRTTRAYREEAIIKSGMNPFLLDSEDVFIDLLTDSGTGAVTQSMQAAMMRGDEAYSGSRSYYALAESVKNIFGYQYTIPTHQGRGAEQIYIPVLIKKTRAGKRPGSQQNGGVL
;
A
#
# COMPACT_ATOMS: atom_id res chain seq x y z
N MET A 1 -26.20 17.89 -11.16
CA MET A 1 -24.75 17.58 -11.18
C MET A 1 -24.24 17.22 -12.57
N GLU A 2 -25.07 17.25 -13.62
CA GLU A 2 -24.71 16.72 -14.96
C GLU A 2 -23.84 17.63 -15.85
N ASN A 3 -23.48 18.85 -15.40
CA ASN A 3 -22.86 19.86 -16.27
C ASN A 3 -21.41 20.25 -15.90
N PHE A 4 -20.72 19.50 -15.04
CA PHE A 4 -19.32 19.81 -14.70
C PHE A 4 -18.35 18.91 -15.46
N LYS A 5 -17.48 19.52 -16.28
CA LYS A 5 -16.34 18.82 -16.93
C LYS A 5 -15.28 18.38 -15.91
N HIS A 6 -15.14 19.15 -14.83
CA HIS A 6 -14.25 18.86 -13.70
C HIS A 6 -15.03 19.03 -12.41
N LEU A 7 -15.11 17.97 -11.61
CA LEU A 7 -15.80 18.01 -10.32
C LEU A 7 -14.93 18.73 -9.30
N PRO A 8 -15.50 19.60 -8.45
CA PRO A 8 -14.77 20.15 -7.32
C PRO A 8 -14.41 19.03 -6.34
N GLU A 9 -13.31 19.20 -5.62
CA GLU A 9 -12.85 18.23 -4.63
C GLU A 9 -13.94 18.02 -3.55
N PRO A 10 -14.36 16.77 -3.28
CA PRO A 10 -15.36 16.48 -2.25
C PRO A 10 -14.76 16.48 -0.83
N PHE A 11 -13.73 17.30 -0.60
CA PHE A 11 -13.02 17.46 0.66
C PHE A 11 -12.44 18.87 0.78
N ARG A 12 -11.97 19.23 1.98
CA ARG A 12 -11.26 20.49 2.23
C ARG A 12 -9.86 20.19 2.75
N ILE A 13 -8.89 21.02 2.38
CA ILE A 13 -7.52 20.94 2.89
C ILE A 13 -7.53 21.27 4.39
N ARG A 14 -6.93 20.41 5.21
CA ARG A 14 -6.86 20.56 6.67
C ARG A 14 -5.44 20.75 7.19
N VAL A 15 -4.50 19.98 6.64
CA VAL A 15 -3.07 20.01 6.95
C VAL A 15 -2.32 20.17 5.62
N ILE A 16 -1.22 20.92 5.63
CA ILE A 16 -0.37 21.14 4.46
C ILE A 16 1.08 20.76 4.78
N GLU A 17 1.80 20.34 3.74
CA GLU A 17 3.25 20.21 3.75
C GLU A 17 3.84 21.32 2.85
N PRO A 18 4.70 22.21 3.37
CA PRO A 18 5.34 23.22 2.55
C PRO A 18 6.30 22.58 1.52
N VAL A 19 6.22 23.04 0.26
CA VAL A 19 7.13 22.61 -0.81
C VAL A 19 8.07 23.75 -1.22
N LYS A 20 9.33 23.42 -1.50
CA LYS A 20 10.37 24.39 -1.89
C LYS A 20 10.22 24.76 -3.36
N ARG A 21 10.26 26.06 -3.67
CA ARG A 21 10.34 26.54 -5.05
C ARG A 21 11.80 26.72 -5.45
N THR A 22 12.22 26.03 -6.50
CA THR A 22 13.59 26.07 -7.03
C THR A 22 13.65 26.86 -8.33
N THR A 23 14.84 27.37 -8.66
CA THR A 23 15.09 27.97 -9.98
C THR A 23 15.35 26.87 -11.02
N ARG A 24 15.26 27.23 -12.30
CA ARG A 24 15.61 26.31 -13.38
C ARG A 24 17.07 25.86 -13.29
N ALA A 25 18.00 26.79 -13.10
CA ALA A 25 19.43 26.50 -12.99
C ALA A 25 19.73 25.52 -11.86
N TYR A 26 19.07 25.68 -10.71
CA TYR A 26 19.19 24.73 -9.59
C TYR A 26 18.75 23.32 -9.98
N ARG A 27 17.60 23.18 -10.67
CA ARG A 27 17.11 21.87 -11.11
C ARG A 27 18.01 21.22 -12.15
N GLU A 28 18.60 22.00 -13.05
CA GLU A 28 19.57 21.51 -14.05
C GLU A 28 20.82 20.95 -13.37
N GLU A 29 21.33 21.62 -12.32
CA GLU A 29 22.45 21.10 -11.54
C GLU A 29 22.06 19.84 -10.74
N ALA A 30 20.89 19.83 -10.11
CA ALA A 30 20.41 18.69 -9.31
C ALA A 30 20.25 17.42 -10.16
N ILE A 31 19.63 17.51 -11.34
CA ILE A 31 19.42 16.36 -12.22
C ILE A 31 20.73 15.84 -12.82
N ILE A 32 21.71 16.72 -13.10
CA ILE A 32 23.05 16.30 -13.54
C ILE A 32 23.76 15.55 -12.40
N LYS A 33 23.71 16.08 -11.18
CA LYS A 33 24.30 15.43 -9.98
C LYS A 33 23.68 14.07 -9.70
N SER A 34 22.39 13.89 -9.96
CA SER A 34 21.70 12.61 -9.79
C SER A 34 21.97 11.60 -10.93
N GLY A 35 22.88 11.92 -11.86
CA GLY A 35 23.21 11.07 -13.00
C GLY A 35 22.08 11.00 -14.03
N MET A 36 21.30 12.07 -14.16
CA MET A 36 20.12 12.16 -15.03
C MET A 36 19.02 11.14 -14.68
N ASN A 37 19.01 10.66 -13.43
CA ASN A 37 18.01 9.72 -12.93
C ASN A 37 17.14 10.40 -11.85
N PRO A 38 15.84 10.67 -12.13
CA PRO A 38 14.93 11.26 -11.16
C PRO A 38 14.71 10.43 -9.89
N PHE A 39 14.91 9.10 -9.93
CA PHE A 39 14.82 8.25 -8.73
C PHE A 39 15.89 8.58 -7.68
N LEU A 40 16.94 9.29 -8.08
CA LEU A 40 18.06 9.68 -7.21
C LEU A 40 18.01 11.17 -6.83
N LEU A 41 16.94 11.89 -7.16
CA LEU A 41 16.73 13.26 -6.67
C LEU A 41 16.29 13.23 -5.21
N ASP A 42 16.80 14.18 -4.43
CA ASP A 42 16.29 14.45 -3.10
C ASP A 42 14.87 15.02 -3.19
N SER A 43 13.97 14.59 -2.30
CA SER A 43 12.57 15.00 -2.33
C SER A 43 12.38 16.51 -2.14
N GLU A 44 13.27 17.17 -1.39
CA GLU A 44 13.23 18.62 -1.19
C GLU A 44 13.48 19.44 -2.47
N ASP A 45 14.05 18.82 -3.50
CA ASP A 45 14.34 19.45 -4.79
C ASP A 45 13.19 19.30 -5.80
N VAL A 46 12.20 18.48 -5.46
CA VAL A 46 11.03 18.17 -6.28
C VAL A 46 9.84 19.02 -5.82
N PHE A 47 9.31 19.85 -6.74
CA PHE A 47 8.18 20.73 -6.43
C PHE A 47 6.82 20.00 -6.47
N ILE A 48 6.64 19.11 -7.44
CA ILE A 48 5.46 18.25 -7.58
C ILE A 48 6.03 16.86 -7.86
N ASP A 49 5.86 15.94 -6.91
CA ASP A 49 6.31 14.56 -7.06
C ASP A 49 5.19 13.69 -7.65
N LEU A 50 5.46 13.15 -8.84
CA LEU A 50 4.57 12.25 -9.57
C LEU A 50 5.23 10.89 -9.82
N LEU A 51 6.28 10.54 -9.06
CA LEU A 51 7.05 9.32 -9.27
C LEU A 51 6.21 8.06 -8.98
N THR A 52 5.36 8.11 -7.96
CA THR A 52 4.49 6.99 -7.57
C THR A 52 3.27 7.47 -6.77
N ASP A 53 2.18 6.71 -6.87
CA ASP A 53 0.99 6.79 -6.01
C ASP A 53 1.10 5.87 -4.77
N SER A 54 2.19 5.11 -4.64
CA SER A 54 2.40 4.15 -3.56
C SER A 54 2.88 4.83 -2.27
N GLY A 55 1.98 5.00 -1.30
CA GLY A 55 2.32 5.54 0.03
C GLY A 55 2.42 7.07 0.09
N THR A 56 2.11 7.76 -1.01
CA THR A 56 2.16 9.24 -1.14
C THR A 56 0.78 9.90 -0.99
N GLY A 57 -0.25 9.13 -0.66
CA GLY A 57 -1.62 9.64 -0.48
C GLY A 57 -1.79 10.47 0.80
N ALA A 58 -2.59 11.54 0.71
CA ALA A 58 -3.01 12.30 1.87
C ALA A 58 -4.02 11.51 2.73
N VAL A 59 -3.87 11.57 4.05
CA VAL A 59 -4.76 10.88 5.00
C VAL A 59 -5.83 11.83 5.56
N THR A 60 -6.98 11.28 5.94
CA THR A 60 -8.07 12.06 6.55
C THR A 60 -7.78 12.39 8.01
N GLN A 61 -8.49 13.39 8.56
CA GLN A 61 -8.45 13.69 10.01
C GLN A 61 -8.79 12.47 10.88
N SER A 62 -9.72 11.62 10.42
CA SER A 62 -10.14 10.41 11.15
C SER A 62 -9.04 9.36 11.17
N MET A 63 -8.27 9.24 10.08
CA MET A 63 -7.10 8.36 10.01
C MET A 63 -5.99 8.87 10.93
N GLN A 64 -5.70 10.18 10.94
CA GLN A 64 -4.74 10.76 11.89
C GLN A 64 -5.13 10.51 13.34
N ALA A 65 -6.41 10.71 13.68
CA ALA A 65 -6.91 10.43 15.03
C ALA A 65 -6.88 8.93 15.37
N ALA A 66 -7.08 8.04 14.39
CA ALA A 66 -6.95 6.60 14.59
C ALA A 66 -5.51 6.19 14.88
N MET A 67 -4.52 6.79 14.20
CA MET A 67 -3.10 6.55 14.49
C MET A 67 -2.76 6.92 15.95
N MET A 68 -3.26 8.05 16.47
CA MET A 68 -3.05 8.46 17.87
C MET A 68 -3.73 7.54 18.90
N ARG A 69 -4.73 6.74 18.49
CA ARG A 69 -5.43 5.76 19.34
C ARG A 69 -4.93 4.33 19.13
N GLY A 70 -3.82 4.16 18.40
CA GLY A 70 -3.26 2.86 18.06
C GLY A 70 -3.10 1.95 19.27
N ASP A 71 -3.51 0.69 19.12
CA ASP A 71 -3.28 -0.36 20.10
C ASP A 71 -2.03 -1.15 19.70
N GLU A 72 -0.92 -0.85 20.38
CA GLU A 72 0.42 -1.41 20.12
C GLU A 72 0.66 -2.76 20.83
N ALA A 73 -0.39 -3.46 21.25
CA ALA A 73 -0.27 -4.79 21.83
C ALA A 73 0.32 -5.79 20.82
N TYR A 74 1.31 -6.58 21.26
CA TYR A 74 1.99 -7.58 20.42
C TYR A 74 1.05 -8.68 19.91
N SER A 75 0.02 -9.03 20.68
CA SER A 75 -1.00 -10.00 20.29
C SER A 75 -2.38 -9.52 20.74
N GLY A 76 -3.39 -9.75 19.89
CA GLY A 76 -4.77 -9.36 20.19
C GLY A 76 -5.06 -7.87 20.08
N SER A 77 -4.27 -7.10 19.30
CA SER A 77 -4.50 -5.67 19.08
C SER A 77 -5.91 -5.40 18.54
N ARG A 78 -6.60 -4.42 19.13
CA ARG A 78 -7.91 -3.94 18.63
C ARG A 78 -7.83 -3.42 17.19
N SER A 79 -6.68 -2.87 16.80
CA SER A 79 -6.43 -2.38 15.43
C SER A 79 -6.48 -3.52 14.40
N TYR A 80 -5.97 -4.71 14.75
CA TYR A 80 -6.05 -5.88 13.88
C TYR A 80 -7.50 -6.31 13.64
N TYR A 81 -8.31 -6.40 14.69
CA TYR A 81 -9.71 -6.78 14.56
C TYR A 81 -10.51 -5.79 13.71
N ALA A 82 -10.26 -4.48 13.87
CA ALA A 82 -10.88 -3.45 13.04
C ALA A 82 -10.51 -3.60 11.55
N LEU A 83 -9.25 -3.92 11.25
CA LEU A 83 -8.78 -4.20 9.89
C LEU A 83 -9.44 -5.47 9.31
N ALA A 84 -9.39 -6.58 10.05
CA ALA A 84 -9.94 -7.87 9.61
C ALA A 84 -11.45 -7.79 9.34
N GLU A 85 -12.19 -7.08 10.19
CA GLU A 85 -13.62 -6.85 10.00
C GLU A 85 -13.90 -5.98 8.77
N SER A 86 -13.08 -4.94 8.53
CA SER A 86 -13.19 -4.12 7.31
C SER A 86 -12.92 -4.94 6.04
N VAL A 87 -11.88 -5.79 6.05
CA VAL A 87 -11.57 -6.69 4.93
C VAL A 87 -12.74 -7.64 4.66
N LYS A 88 -13.32 -8.22 5.70
CA LYS A 88 -14.49 -9.09 5.57
C LYS A 88 -15.70 -8.34 5.01
N ASN A 89 -15.98 -7.12 5.48
CA ASN A 89 -17.13 -6.34 5.03
C ASN A 89 -17.00 -5.83 3.60
N ILE A 90 -15.80 -5.48 3.16
CA ILE A 90 -15.55 -4.96 1.81
C ILE A 90 -15.36 -6.08 0.79
N PHE A 91 -14.59 -7.11 1.12
CA PHE A 91 -14.17 -8.15 0.17
C PHE A 91 -14.82 -9.51 0.40
N GLY A 92 -15.49 -9.73 1.54
CA GLY A 92 -16.10 -11.02 1.86
C GLY A 92 -15.13 -12.12 2.28
N TYR A 93 -13.84 -11.80 2.49
CA TYR A 93 -12.84 -12.80 2.87
C TYR A 93 -12.92 -13.17 4.35
N GLN A 94 -12.89 -14.49 4.62
CA GLN A 94 -12.99 -15.04 5.97
C GLN A 94 -11.72 -14.87 6.80
N TYR A 95 -10.56 -14.83 6.15
CA TYR A 95 -9.25 -14.78 6.82
C TYR A 95 -8.45 -13.58 6.34
N THR A 96 -7.80 -12.90 7.28
CA THR A 96 -6.94 -11.74 7.02
C THR A 96 -5.58 -11.97 7.67
N ILE A 97 -4.51 -11.79 6.91
CA ILE A 97 -3.13 -11.77 7.42
C ILE A 97 -2.55 -10.41 7.04
N PRO A 98 -2.35 -9.49 8.00
CA PRO A 98 -1.75 -8.19 7.70
C PRO A 98 -0.27 -8.35 7.34
N THR A 99 0.19 -7.54 6.40
CA THR A 99 1.61 -7.39 6.06
C THR A 99 1.95 -5.91 6.01
N HIS A 100 3.24 -5.59 6.10
CA HIS A 100 3.69 -4.19 6.05
C HIS A 100 3.32 -3.49 4.72
N GLN A 101 3.35 -4.23 3.60
CA GLN A 101 2.89 -3.76 2.28
C GLN A 101 2.63 -4.94 1.32
N GLY A 102 2.25 -4.64 0.07
CA GLY A 102 1.90 -5.63 -0.95
C GLY A 102 2.98 -6.69 -1.21
N ARG A 103 4.25 -6.28 -1.39
CA ARG A 103 5.37 -7.22 -1.59
C ARG A 103 5.55 -8.20 -0.43
N GLY A 104 5.22 -7.79 0.80
CA GLY A 104 5.23 -8.70 1.96
C GLY A 104 4.15 -9.78 1.86
N ALA A 105 2.95 -9.42 1.39
CA ALA A 105 1.87 -10.38 1.17
C ALA A 105 2.24 -11.39 0.07
N GLU A 106 2.85 -10.93 -1.02
CA GLU A 106 3.33 -11.78 -2.11
C GLU A 106 4.36 -12.81 -1.63
N GLN A 107 5.31 -12.39 -0.78
CA GLN A 107 6.33 -13.28 -0.23
C GLN A 107 5.76 -14.39 0.66
N ILE A 108 4.62 -14.16 1.33
CA ILE A 108 3.93 -15.20 2.09
C ILE A 108 3.11 -16.09 1.15
N TYR A 109 2.33 -15.48 0.27
CA TYR A 109 1.28 -16.15 -0.49
C TYR A 109 1.82 -16.97 -1.67
N ILE A 110 2.71 -16.39 -2.48
CA ILE A 110 3.20 -17.00 -3.73
C ILE A 110 3.93 -18.33 -3.47
N PRO A 111 4.87 -18.44 -2.49
CA PRO A 111 5.55 -19.71 -2.23
C PRO A 111 4.59 -20.82 -1.77
N VAL A 112 3.59 -20.47 -0.96
CA VAL A 112 2.56 -21.41 -0.51
C VAL A 112 1.74 -21.93 -1.69
N LEU A 113 1.32 -21.04 -2.59
CA LEU A 113 0.61 -21.43 -3.81
C LEU A 113 1.44 -22.32 -4.73
N ILE A 114 2.71 -21.97 -4.96
CA ILE A 114 3.61 -22.78 -5.80
C ILE A 114 3.79 -24.17 -5.20
N LYS A 115 4.01 -24.27 -3.88
CA LYS A 115 4.15 -25.55 -3.18
C LYS A 115 2.88 -26.41 -3.31
N LYS A 116 1.71 -25.81 -3.11
CA LYS A 116 0.40 -26.50 -3.28
C LYS A 116 0.20 -27.00 -4.70
N THR A 117 0.52 -26.17 -5.70
CA THR A 117 0.40 -26.51 -7.12
C THR A 117 1.33 -27.67 -7.50
N ARG A 118 2.58 -27.65 -7.04
CA ARG A 118 3.54 -28.73 -7.29
C ARG A 118 3.14 -30.05 -6.62
N ALA A 119 2.55 -29.99 -5.42
CA ALA A 119 2.02 -31.18 -4.75
C ALA A 119 0.87 -31.82 -5.54
N GLY A 120 -0.01 -31.01 -6.15
CA GLY A 120 -1.13 -31.50 -6.97
C GLY A 120 -0.76 -31.98 -8.38
N LYS A 121 0.45 -31.69 -8.88
CA LYS A 121 0.93 -32.09 -10.22
C LYS A 121 1.79 -33.35 -10.24
N ARG A 122 1.96 -34.07 -9.13
CA ARG A 122 2.66 -35.37 -9.15
C ARG A 122 1.80 -36.41 -9.89
N PRO A 123 2.23 -36.96 -11.04
CA PRO A 123 1.61 -38.17 -11.56
C PRO A 123 2.02 -39.31 -10.64
N GLY A 124 1.08 -39.87 -9.88
CA GLY A 124 1.32 -41.10 -9.12
C GLY A 124 0.83 -41.16 -7.67
N SER A 125 0.05 -40.21 -7.14
CA SER A 125 -0.64 -40.49 -5.87
C SER A 125 -1.87 -41.36 -6.15
N GLN A 126 -1.66 -42.68 -6.14
CA GLN A 126 -2.71 -43.68 -6.01
C GLN A 126 -3.68 -43.24 -4.90
N GLN A 127 -4.94 -43.03 -5.28
CA GLN A 127 -6.03 -43.16 -4.33
C GLN A 127 -6.11 -44.65 -3.97
N ASN A 128 -5.43 -45.04 -2.90
CA ASN A 128 -5.74 -46.32 -2.26
C ASN A 128 -7.09 -46.15 -1.57
N GLY A 129 -8.11 -46.77 -2.16
CA GLY A 129 -9.32 -47.13 -1.44
C GLY A 129 -8.95 -47.97 -0.24
N GLY A 130 -9.22 -47.44 0.94
CA GLY A 130 -9.25 -48.16 2.20
C GLY A 130 -10.65 -48.08 2.75
N VAL A 131 -11.40 -49.16 2.57
CA VAL A 131 -12.60 -49.47 3.36
C VAL A 131 -12.24 -49.39 4.83
N LEU A 132 -12.96 -48.57 5.60
CA LEU A 132 -13.63 -48.89 6.86
C LEU A 132 -14.79 -47.89 7.05
#